data_AF-A0A0F6RIT4-F1
#
_entry.id   AF-A0A0F6RIT4-F1
#
_cell.length_a   1.000
_cell.length_b   1.000
_cell.length_c   1.000
_cell.angle_alpha   90.00
_cell.angle_beta   90.00
_cell.angle_gamma   90.00
#
_symmetry.space_group_name_H-M   'P 1'
#
loop_
_entity.id
_entity.type
_entity.pdbx_description
1 polymer ?
#
loop_
_entity_poly.entity_id
_entity_poly.type
_entity_poly.pdbx_seq_one_letter_code
_entity_poly.pdbx_strand_id
1 'polypeptide(L)'
;MFTGNPIEGEVGQALVLYKIALINTSYRNFWHRLSCTLGIKEAIEHERLLIKQEIECRRVVNKSKAHQEMVQILISQQPSCIRQKDNFIHLLNIMDR
;
A
#
# COMPACT_ATOMS: atom_id res chain seq x y z
N MET A 1 -7.71 -9.54 15.58
CA MET A 1 -8.47 -8.53 16.34
C MET A 1 -9.49 -7.94 15.37
N PHE A 2 -10.77 -8.33 15.47
CA PHE A 2 -11.81 -7.83 14.58
C PHE A 2 -12.25 -6.47 15.09
N THR A 3 -11.88 -5.41 14.37
CA THR A 3 -12.35 -4.06 14.61
C THR A 3 -13.85 -4.04 14.35
N GLY A 4 -14.67 -3.56 15.30
CA GLY A 4 -16.13 -3.46 15.14
C GLY A 4 -16.58 -2.54 13.99
N ASN A 5 -15.63 -1.86 13.34
CA ASN A 5 -15.83 -1.05 12.15
C ASN A 5 -15.46 -1.84 10.88
N PRO A 6 -16.43 -2.15 10.00
CA PRO A 6 -16.16 -2.88 8.76
C PRO A 6 -15.26 -2.10 7.79
N ILE A 7 -15.29 -0.76 7.80
CA ILE A 7 -14.44 0.08 6.94
C ILE A 7 -12.98 -0.02 7.39
N GLU A 8 -12.72 -0.01 8.70
CA GLU A 8 -11.37 -0.21 9.24
C GLU A 8 -10.82 -1.59 8.85
N GLY A 9 -11.66 -2.62 8.89
CA GLY A 9 -11.29 -3.97 8.45
C GLY A 9 -10.93 -4.03 6.97
N GLU A 10 -11.79 -3.48 6.09
CA GLU A 10 -11.56 -3.44 4.64
C GLU A 10 -10.27 -2.66 4.30
N VAL A 11 -10.14 -1.43 4.82
CA VAL A 11 -8.99 -0.55 4.57
C VAL A 11 -7.71 -1.15 5.16
N GLY A 12 -7.77 -1.62 6.41
CA GLY A 12 -6.63 -2.22 7.10
C GLY A 12 -6.10 -3.45 6.37
N GLN A 13 -6.98 -4.35 5.93
CA GLN A 13 -6.58 -5.52 5.18
C GLN A 13 -5.92 -5.15 3.84
N ALA A 14 -6.50 -4.20 3.10
CA ALA A 14 -5.93 -3.73 1.84
C ALA A 14 -4.53 -3.11 2.02
N LEU A 15 -4.34 -2.28 3.06
CA LEU A 15 -3.05 -1.67 3.37
C LEU A 15 -2.02 -2.70 3.81
N VAL A 16 -2.40 -3.72 4.59
CA VAL A 16 -1.50 -4.80 5.01
C VAL A 16 -1.01 -5.60 3.81
N LEU A 17 -1.91 -6.00 2.90
CA LEU A 17 -1.53 -6.74 1.70
C LEU A 17 -0.60 -5.92 0.79
N TYR A 18 -0.89 -4.63 0.61
CA TYR A 18 -0.02 -3.73 -0.12
C TYR A 18 1.36 -3.58 0.54
N LYS A 19 1.40 -3.44 1.87
CA LYS A 19 2.66 -3.35 2.63
C LYS A 19 3.52 -4.59 2.49
N ILE A 20 2.93 -5.78 2.57
CA ILE A 20 3.65 -7.04 2.37
C ILE A 20 4.28 -7.06 0.97
N ALA A 21 3.54 -6.63 -0.06
CA ALA A 21 4.07 -6.54 -1.41
C ALA A 21 5.20 -5.49 -1.54
N LEU A 22 5.10 -4.34 -0.85
CA LEU A 22 6.19 -3.37 -0.78
C LEU A 22 7.44 -3.97 -0.15
N ILE A 23 7.30 -4.69 0.96
CA ILE A 23 8.44 -5.35 1.64
C ILE A 23 9.10 -6.38 0.72
N ASN A 24 8.33 -7.19 -0.01
CA ASN A 24 8.87 -8.19 -0.93
C ASN A 24 9.65 -7.58 -2.10
N THR A 25 9.37 -6.33 -2.46
CA THR A 25 10.16 -5.57 -3.46
C THR A 25 11.28 -4.73 -2.82
N SER A 26 11.56 -4.93 -1.54
CA SER A 26 12.46 -4.07 -0.76
C SER A 26 12.12 -2.57 -0.93
N TYR A 27 10.83 -2.25 -0.94
CA TYR A 27 10.30 -0.91 -1.22
C TYR A 27 10.77 -0.34 -2.57
N ARG A 28 10.88 -1.20 -3.59
CA ARG A 28 11.39 -0.87 -4.93
C ARG A 28 12.73 -0.11 -4.90
N ASN A 29 13.63 -0.48 -3.99
CA ASN A 29 14.95 0.10 -3.91
C ASN A 29 15.79 -0.18 -5.16
N PHE A 30 16.99 0.40 -5.21
CA PHE A 30 17.89 0.27 -6.36
C PHE A 30 18.17 -1.20 -6.75
N TRP A 31 18.41 -2.08 -5.76
CA TRP A 31 18.72 -3.48 -6.01
C TRP A 31 17.56 -4.25 -6.62
N HIS A 32 16.34 -4.03 -6.12
CA HIS A 32 15.14 -4.63 -6.71
C HIS A 32 14.97 -4.19 -8.18
N ARG A 33 15.15 -2.90 -8.47
CA ARG A 33 15.06 -2.37 -9.84
C ARG A 33 16.10 -3.01 -10.75
N LEU A 34 17.35 -3.12 -10.29
CA LEU A 34 18.41 -3.78 -11.04
C LEU A 34 18.08 -5.26 -11.30
N SER A 35 17.61 -5.99 -10.29
CA SER A 35 17.17 -7.38 -10.43
C SER A 35 16.05 -7.55 -11.47
N CYS A 36 15.07 -6.63 -11.49
CA CYS A 36 14.05 -6.61 -12.54
C CYS A 36 14.63 -6.36 -13.92
N THR A 37 15.55 -5.38 -14.06
CA THR A 37 16.23 -5.08 -15.34
C THR A 37 17.04 -6.27 -15.85
N LEU A 38 17.66 -7.04 -14.96
CA LEU A 38 18.41 -8.25 -15.28
C LEU A 38 17.51 -9.47 -15.57
N GLY A 39 16.19 -9.33 -15.51
CA GLY A 39 15.27 -10.41 -15.84
C GLY A 39 15.12 -11.48 -14.75
N ILE A 40 15.49 -11.19 -13.50
CA ILE A 40 15.36 -12.14 -12.40
C ILE A 40 13.87 -12.41 -12.15
N LYS A 41 13.45 -13.66 -12.37
CA LYS A 41 12.04 -14.07 -12.36
C LYS A 41 11.32 -13.69 -11.07
N GLU A 42 11.93 -14.00 -9.91
CA GLU A 42 11.36 -13.70 -8.59
C GLU A 42 11.14 -12.19 -8.38
N ALA A 43 12.10 -11.35 -8.77
CA ALA A 43 11.97 -9.89 -8.69
C ALA A 43 10.82 -9.38 -9.58
N ILE A 44 10.67 -9.92 -10.79
CA ILE A 44 9.57 -9.59 -11.70
C ILE A 44 8.21 -10.04 -11.13
N GLU A 45 8.14 -11.22 -10.52
CA GLU A 45 6.92 -11.74 -9.89
C GLU A 45 6.47 -10.87 -8.71
N HIS A 46 7.41 -10.49 -7.83
CA HIS A 46 7.13 -9.56 -6.74
C HIS A 46 6.69 -8.19 -7.26
N GLU A 47 7.31 -7.68 -8.33
CA GLU A 47 6.90 -6.42 -8.95
C GLU A 47 5.46 -6.49 -9.49
N ARG A 48 5.10 -7.58 -10.17
CA ARG A 48 3.73 -7.81 -10.64
C ARG A 48 2.72 -7.89 -9.50
N LEU A 49 3.07 -8.59 -8.42
CA LEU A 49 2.22 -8.70 -7.24
C LEU A 49 2.02 -7.32 -6.59
N LEU A 50 3.08 -6.51 -6.48
CA LEU A 50 2.99 -5.15 -5.96
C LEU A 50 2.06 -4.29 -6.79
N ILE A 51 2.17 -4.29 -8.12
CA ILE A 51 1.27 -3.54 -9.01
C ILE A 51 -0.18 -3.98 -8.81
N LYS A 52 -0.44 -5.29 -8.74
CA LYS A 52 -1.79 -5.83 -8.51
C LYS A 52 -2.36 -5.35 -7.17
N GLN A 53 -1.58 -5.44 -6.09
CA GLN A 53 -2.02 -5.00 -4.77
C GLN A 53 -2.19 -3.48 -4.70
N GLU A 54 -1.39 -2.70 -5.42
CA GLU A 54 -1.56 -1.24 -5.51
C GLU A 54 -2.92 -0.89 -6.12
N ILE A 55 -3.29 -1.53 -7.24
CA ILE A 55 -4.57 -1.29 -7.91
C ILE A 55 -5.74 -1.65 -7.00
N GLU A 56 -5.71 -2.83 -6.38
CA GLU A 56 -6.77 -3.26 -5.45
C GLU A 56 -6.85 -2.36 -4.22
N CYS A 57 -5.70 -1.97 -3.66
CA CYS A 57 -5.66 -1.07 -2.52
C CYS A 57 -6.27 0.29 -2.88
N ARG A 58 -5.88 0.88 -4.02
CA ARG A 58 -6.48 2.12 -4.54
C ARG A 58 -8.00 2.00 -4.71
N ARG A 59 -8.49 0.86 -5.20
CA ARG A 59 -9.93 0.60 -5.37
C ARG A 59 -10.67 0.62 -4.03
N VAL A 60 -10.10 0.01 -2.99
CA VAL A 60 -10.71 -0.04 -1.64
C VAL A 60 -10.64 1.32 -0.95
N VAL A 61 -9.46 1.94 -0.88
CA VAL A 61 -9.24 3.16 -0.09
C VAL A 61 -9.96 4.38 -0.67
N ASN A 62 -10.27 4.37 -1.96
CA ASN A 62 -11.02 5.44 -2.64
C ASN A 62 -12.50 5.13 -2.85
N LYS A 63 -13.02 4.04 -2.26
CA LYS A 63 -14.43 3.62 -2.39
C LYS A 63 -15.42 4.65 -1.83
N SER A 64 -15.06 5.38 -0.77
CA SER A 64 -15.84 6.49 -0.22
C SER A 64 -14.98 7.44 0.62
N LYS A 65 -15.50 8.62 0.97
CA LYS A 65 -14.81 9.56 1.89
C LYS A 65 -14.44 8.91 3.22
N ALA A 66 -15.31 8.07 3.78
CA ALA A 66 -15.03 7.35 5.02
C ALA A 66 -13.84 6.38 4.90
N HIS A 67 -13.62 5.78 3.72
CA HIS A 67 -12.42 4.95 3.48
C HIS A 67 -11.15 5.82 3.43
N GLN A 68 -11.24 6.99 2.78
CA GLN A 68 -10.12 7.93 2.68
C GLN A 68 -9.75 8.50 4.06
N GLU A 69 -10.75 8.89 4.86
CA GLU A 69 -10.59 9.34 6.25
C GLU A 69 -9.97 8.23 7.12
N MET A 70 -10.43 6.99 6.96
CA MET A 70 -9.86 5.85 7.67
C MET A 70 -8.37 5.64 7.34
N VAL A 71 -7.96 5.80 6.07
CA VAL A 71 -6.53 5.76 5.71
C VAL A 71 -5.75 6.86 6.42
N GLN A 72 -6.27 8.08 6.47
CA GLN A 72 -5.59 9.19 7.16
C GLN A 72 -5.44 8.92 8.66
N ILE A 73 -6.47 8.37 9.31
CA ILE A 73 -6.43 7.95 10.71
C ILE A 73 -5.31 6.91 10.91
N LEU A 74 -5.30 5.84 10.12
CA LEU A 74 -4.28 4.78 10.22
C LEU A 74 -2.87 5.30 9.96
N ILE A 75 -2.68 6.19 8.97
CA ILE A 75 -1.42 6.86 8.69
C ILE A 75 -0.96 7.68 9.90
N SER A 76 -1.87 8.44 10.52
CA SER A 76 -1.55 9.32 11.66
C SER A 76 -1.07 8.54 12.90
N GLN A 77 -1.51 7.29 13.04
CA GLN A 77 -1.11 6.37 14.11
C GLN A 77 0.27 5.74 13.88
N GLN A 78 0.79 5.77 12.65
CA GLN A 78 2.12 5.23 12.36
C GLN A 78 3.24 6.14 12.88
N PRO A 79 4.33 5.58 13.42
CA PRO A 79 5.57 6.32 13.66
C PRO A 79 6.07 7.01 12.38
N SER A 80 6.67 8.19 12.52
CA SER A 80 7.08 9.02 11.36
C SER A 80 7.98 8.29 10.37
N CYS A 81 8.94 7.49 10.86
CA CYS A 81 9.85 6.72 10.01
C CYS A 81 9.15 5.63 9.19
N ILE A 82 8.11 4.99 9.75
CA ILE A 82 7.30 3.99 9.06
C ILE A 82 6.40 4.67 8.04
N ARG A 83 5.76 5.78 8.42
CA ARG A 83 4.90 6.57 7.55
C ARG A 83 5.61 7.02 6.27
N GLN A 84 6.86 7.48 6.40
CA GLN A 84 7.68 7.89 5.25
C GLN A 84 8.01 6.72 4.32
N LYS A 85 8.31 5.54 4.86
CA LYS A 85 8.61 4.34 4.06
C LYS A 85 7.38 3.78 3.36
N ASP A 86 6.29 3.62 4.10
CA ASP A 86 5.06 3.02 3.59
C ASP A 86 4.34 3.99 2.63
N ASN A 87 4.40 5.30 2.89
CA ASN A 87 3.86 6.37 2.05
C ASN A 87 2.42 6.13 1.53
N PHE A 88 1.55 5.57 2.38
CA PHE A 88 0.19 5.20 2.00
C PHE A 88 -0.68 6.38 1.51
N ILE A 89 -0.29 7.61 1.82
CA ILE A 89 -0.99 8.81 1.35
C ILE A 89 -1.07 8.86 -0.19
N HIS A 90 -0.07 8.32 -0.88
CA HIS A 90 -0.03 8.26 -2.35
C HIS A 90 -1.15 7.41 -2.97
N LEU A 91 -1.76 6.52 -2.19
CA LEU A 91 -2.87 5.67 -2.64
C LEU A 91 -4.19 6.43 -2.75
N LEU A 92 -4.32 7.59 -2.11
CA LEU A 92 -5.52 8.40 -2.17
C LEU A 92 -5.58 9.16 -3.50
N ASN A 93 -6.76 9.18 -4.13
CA ASN A 93 -7.06 10.09 -5.21
C ASN A 93 -7.26 11.47 -4.59
N ILE A 94 -6.19 12.25 -4.50
CA ILE A 94 -6.28 13.67 -4.19
C ILE A 94 -6.90 14.31 -5.43
N MET A 95 -8.23 14.32 -5.51
CA MET A 95 -8.89 15.32 -6.32
C MET A 95 -8.61 16.66 -5.63
N ASP A 96 -7.72 17.45 -6.23
CA ASP A 96 -7.60 18.88 -5.94
C ASP A 96 -9.01 19.46 -5.83
N ARG A 97 -9.33 20.00 -4.65
CA ARG A 97 -10.50 20.83 -4.40
C ARG A 97 -10.10 22.29 -4.55
#